data_AF-A0A4T0VD17-F1
#
_entry.id   AF-A0A4T0VD17-F1
#
_cell.length_a   1.000
_cell.length_b   1.000
_cell.length_c   1.000
_cell.angle_alpha   90.00
_cell.angle_beta   90.00
_cell.angle_gamma   90.00
#
_symmetry.space_group_name_H-M   'P 1'
#
loop_
_entity.id
_entity.type
_entity.pdbx_description
1 polymer ?
#
loop_
_entity_poly.entity_id
_entity_poly.type
_entity_poly.pdbx_seq_one_letter_code
_entity_poly.pdbx_strand_id
1 'polypeptide(L)'
;MINPDHSFTFVNLASKSFELVQHTIPTSPDIRMVHELPDSTQLGKDGQLIMSWTKGCYFGKSGRDDVFLCWQEMEALQSFCVGIESPERGFFKPIRSHYKIKYNDGTTAKDWFRPSDNPGDPYTFPNTMNVDIVVTSHSAKDQLELEITIRDRNPPELKQ
;
A
#
# COMPACT_ATOMS: atom_id res chain seq x y z
N MET A 1 11.48 18.58 -11.37
CA MET A 1 11.04 17.64 -10.32
C MET A 1 10.58 16.39 -11.07
N ILE A 2 11.10 15.20 -10.76
CA ILE A 2 10.67 13.95 -11.41
C ILE A 2 9.42 13.50 -10.66
N ASN A 3 8.27 13.43 -11.34
CA ASN A 3 7.07 12.81 -10.75
C ASN A 3 7.34 11.30 -10.65
N PRO A 4 7.12 10.67 -9.49
CA PRO A 4 7.29 9.23 -9.37
C PRO A 4 6.27 8.50 -10.24
N ASP A 5 6.65 7.32 -10.75
CA ASP A 5 5.69 6.47 -11.47
C ASP A 5 4.80 5.72 -10.49
N HIS A 6 5.31 5.42 -9.31
CA HIS A 6 4.60 4.68 -8.28
C HIS A 6 4.78 5.32 -6.92
N SER A 7 3.71 5.34 -6.14
CA SER A 7 3.77 5.84 -4.77
C SER A 7 2.73 5.21 -3.86
N PHE A 8 3.10 5.12 -2.58
CA PHE A 8 2.17 4.98 -1.48
C PHE A 8 2.19 6.27 -0.65
N THR A 9 1.01 6.81 -0.39
CA THR A 9 0.80 7.90 0.57
C THR A 9 -0.06 7.35 1.69
N PHE A 10 0.50 7.23 2.89
CA PHE A 10 -0.26 6.86 4.09
C PHE A 10 -0.64 8.11 4.85
N VAL A 11 -1.93 8.25 5.17
CA VAL A 11 -2.49 9.33 5.97
C VAL A 11 -3.19 8.72 7.18
N ASN A 12 -2.65 8.94 8.36
CA ASN A 12 -3.23 8.45 9.60
C ASN A 12 -3.97 9.54 10.34
N LEU A 13 -5.29 9.49 10.29
CA LEU A 13 -6.20 10.36 11.03
C LEU A 13 -6.80 9.64 12.26
N ALA A 14 -6.38 8.40 12.53
CA ALA A 14 -6.80 7.66 13.71
C ALA A 14 -5.99 8.08 14.93
N SER A 15 -6.58 7.90 16.10
CA SER A 15 -5.92 8.07 17.40
C SER A 15 -4.79 7.06 17.64
N LYS A 16 -4.80 5.94 16.90
CA LYS A 16 -3.85 4.83 16.97
C LYS A 16 -2.58 5.12 16.15
N SER A 17 -1.49 4.43 16.50
CA SER A 17 -0.23 4.47 15.75
C SER A 17 0.11 3.09 15.20
N PHE A 18 0.85 3.06 14.08
CA PHE A 18 1.20 1.83 13.40
C PHE A 18 2.71 1.74 13.17
N GLU A 19 3.28 0.56 13.37
CA GLU A 19 4.68 0.28 13.10
C GLU A 19 4.84 -0.41 11.74
N LEU A 20 5.84 0.01 10.96
CA LEU A 20 6.21 -0.69 9.74
C LEU A 20 6.93 -1.98 10.11
N VAL A 21 6.26 -3.13 9.99
CA VAL A 21 6.82 -4.43 10.41
C VAL A 21 7.45 -5.21 9.27
N GLN A 22 7.09 -4.89 8.03
CA GLN A 22 7.66 -5.53 6.85
C GLN A 22 7.53 -4.62 5.64
N HIS A 23 8.58 -4.52 4.83
CA HIS A 23 8.49 -3.92 3.51
C HIS A 23 9.46 -4.58 2.52
N THR A 24 9.37 -4.22 1.24
CA THR A 24 10.41 -4.51 0.25
C THR A 24 10.91 -3.25 -0.40
N ILE A 25 12.22 -3.17 -0.57
CA ILE A 25 12.85 -2.18 -1.43
C ILE A 25 13.07 -2.84 -2.80
N PRO A 26 12.62 -2.22 -3.91
CA PRO A 26 12.85 -2.75 -5.24
C PRO A 26 14.35 -2.77 -5.53
N THR A 27 14.83 -3.87 -6.13
CA THR A 27 16.27 -4.10 -6.38
C THR A 27 16.66 -4.05 -7.85
N SER A 28 15.68 -3.88 -8.73
CA SER A 28 15.94 -3.83 -10.16
C SER A 28 16.70 -2.56 -10.53
N PRO A 29 17.71 -2.68 -11.41
CA PRO A 29 18.66 -1.60 -11.70
C PRO A 29 18.02 -0.39 -12.41
N ASP A 30 16.83 -0.57 -12.97
CA ASP A 30 16.03 0.48 -13.61
C ASP A 30 15.11 1.21 -12.63
N ILE A 31 14.97 0.73 -11.39
CA ILE A 31 14.15 1.39 -10.39
C ILE A 31 15.01 2.36 -9.60
N ARG A 32 14.51 3.59 -9.45
CA ARG A 32 15.11 4.61 -8.62
C ARG A 32 14.10 5.06 -7.57
N MET A 33 14.46 4.86 -6.30
CA MET A 33 13.72 5.43 -5.18
C MET A 33 13.76 6.96 -5.25
N VAL A 34 12.58 7.58 -5.11
CA VAL A 34 12.42 9.03 -4.95
C VAL A 34 12.29 9.35 -3.46
N HIS A 35 11.46 8.58 -2.75
CA HIS A 35 11.34 8.59 -1.29
C HIS A 35 11.30 7.16 -0.75
N GLU A 36 12.16 6.86 0.21
CA GLU A 36 12.28 5.57 0.87
C GLU A 36 11.92 5.70 2.35
N LEU A 37 11.24 4.70 2.90
CA LEU A 37 10.91 4.63 4.32
C LEU A 37 11.85 3.64 5.02
N PRO A 38 12.52 4.02 6.12
CA PRO A 38 13.38 3.11 6.87
C PRO A 38 12.60 2.00 7.60
N ASP A 39 13.28 0.92 7.97
CA ASP A 39 12.68 -0.19 8.74
C ASP A 39 12.01 0.24 10.05
N SER A 40 12.54 1.27 10.71
CA SER A 40 12.02 1.80 12.00
C SER A 40 10.91 2.83 11.86
N THR A 41 10.24 2.87 10.71
CA THR A 41 9.19 3.87 10.45
C THR A 41 7.94 3.62 11.29
N GLN A 42 7.46 4.68 11.94
CA GLN A 42 6.20 4.70 12.67
C GLN A 42 5.24 5.69 12.01
N LEU A 43 4.02 5.23 11.73
CA LEU A 43 2.91 6.06 11.29
C LEU A 43 2.10 6.50 12.53
N GLY A 44 2.50 7.63 13.10
CA GLY A 44 1.85 8.25 14.26
C GLY A 44 0.50 8.89 13.92
N LYS A 45 -0.24 9.28 14.96
CA LYS A 45 -1.48 10.07 14.83
C LYS A 45 -1.24 11.37 14.04
N ASP A 46 -2.20 11.72 13.19
CA ASP A 46 -2.15 12.88 12.29
C ASP A 46 -0.92 12.90 11.36
N GLY A 47 -0.28 11.73 11.20
CA GLY A 47 0.94 11.55 10.44
C GLY A 47 0.67 11.28 8.96
N GLN A 48 1.58 11.76 8.13
CA GLN A 48 1.62 11.44 6.70
C GLN A 48 3.00 10.88 6.36
N LEU A 49 3.03 9.77 5.61
CA LEU A 49 4.25 9.13 5.13
C LEU A 49 4.13 8.78 3.66
N ILE A 50 5.24 8.91 2.93
CA ILE A 50 5.29 8.68 1.49
C ILE A 50 6.46 7.74 1.18
N MET A 51 6.19 6.70 0.39
CA MET A 51 7.20 5.89 -0.29
C MET A 51 6.94 5.98 -1.79
N SER A 52 7.94 6.33 -2.59
CA SER A 52 7.77 6.54 -4.03
C SER A 52 9.02 6.21 -4.83
N TRP A 53 8.82 5.77 -6.08
CA TRP A 53 9.90 5.40 -6.98
C TRP A 53 9.49 5.64 -8.44
N THR A 54 10.49 5.70 -9.32
CA THR A 54 10.32 5.77 -10.77
C THR A 54 10.99 4.56 -11.41
N LYS A 55 10.46 4.12 -12.54
CA LYS A 55 10.96 2.97 -13.29
C LYS A 55 11.50 3.43 -14.65
N GLY A 56 12.78 3.20 -14.88
CA GLY A 56 13.44 3.45 -16.14
C GLY A 56 13.04 2.47 -17.25
N CYS A 57 13.35 2.82 -18.50
CA CYS A 57 13.14 1.95 -19.65
C CYS A 57 14.28 0.92 -19.78
N TYR A 58 14.19 -0.25 -19.16
CA TYR A 58 15.15 -1.33 -19.41
C TYR A 58 14.49 -2.66 -19.83
N PHE A 59 15.19 -3.38 -20.71
CA PHE A 59 14.82 -4.69 -21.24
C PHE A 59 15.80 -5.74 -20.69
N GLY A 60 15.71 -6.03 -19.40
CA GLY A 60 16.51 -7.08 -18.78
C GLY A 60 15.94 -7.43 -17.41
N LYS A 61 15.37 -8.63 -17.29
CA LYS A 61 14.70 -9.11 -16.08
C LYS A 61 15.71 -9.60 -15.04
N SER A 62 16.34 -8.71 -14.30
CA SER A 62 17.11 -9.09 -13.10
C SER A 62 16.78 -8.16 -11.94
N GLY A 63 16.10 -8.69 -10.92
CA GLY A 63 15.73 -7.97 -9.70
C GLY A 63 14.25 -8.13 -9.34
N ARG A 64 13.85 -7.55 -8.20
CA ARG A 64 12.45 -7.46 -7.78
C ARG A 64 11.95 -6.03 -8.03
N ASP A 65 10.79 -5.92 -8.68
CA ASP A 65 10.16 -4.64 -8.97
C ASP A 65 8.90 -4.40 -8.11
N ASP A 66 8.48 -5.42 -7.36
CA ASP A 66 7.32 -5.36 -6.48
C ASP A 66 7.69 -4.70 -5.16
N VAL A 67 6.87 -3.73 -4.76
CA VAL A 67 7.03 -3.00 -3.50
C VAL A 67 5.80 -3.24 -2.65
N PHE A 68 6.00 -3.57 -1.37
CA PHE A 68 4.90 -3.61 -0.42
C PHE A 68 5.32 -3.04 0.93
N LEU A 69 4.33 -2.59 1.70
CA LEU A 69 4.48 -2.14 3.07
C LEU A 69 3.40 -2.81 3.93
N CYS A 70 3.80 -3.35 5.08
CA CYS A 70 2.95 -3.94 6.09
C CYS A 70 3.05 -3.16 7.39
N TRP A 71 1.90 -2.69 7.86
CA TRP A 71 1.76 -1.90 9.07
C TRP A 71 1.03 -2.71 10.15
N GLN A 72 1.46 -2.56 11.40
CA GLN A 72 0.84 -3.24 12.53
C GLN A 72 0.47 -2.25 13.63
N GLU A 73 -0.74 -2.40 14.16
CA GLU A 73 -1.20 -1.71 15.37
C GLU A 73 -0.77 -2.54 16.58
N MET A 74 -0.05 -1.93 17.54
CA MET A 74 0.66 -2.69 18.57
C MET A 74 -0.22 -3.17 19.73
N GLU A 75 -1.36 -2.52 20.00
CA GLU A 75 -2.29 -2.96 21.06
C GLU A 75 -3.14 -4.14 20.61
N ALA A 76 -3.79 -4.04 19.45
CA ALA A 76 -4.68 -5.09 18.94
C ALA A 76 -3.95 -6.16 18.09
N LEU A 77 -2.67 -5.95 17.77
CA LEU A 77 -1.87 -6.81 16.88
C LEU A 77 -2.53 -7.05 15.51
N GLN A 78 -3.41 -6.14 15.09
CA GLN A 78 -3.98 -6.13 13.76
C GLN A 78 -2.96 -5.56 12.78
N SER A 79 -2.93 -6.10 11.57
CA SER A 79 -2.02 -5.64 10.53
C SER A 79 -2.72 -5.51 9.19
N PHE A 80 -2.20 -4.60 8.37
CA PHE A 80 -2.62 -4.45 6.99
C PHE A 80 -1.38 -4.21 6.13
N CYS A 81 -1.41 -4.74 4.91
CA CYS A 81 -0.36 -4.53 3.94
C CYS A 81 -0.95 -4.08 2.62
N VAL A 82 -0.22 -3.19 1.94
CA VAL A 82 -0.54 -2.75 0.58
C VAL A 82 0.72 -2.93 -0.26
N GLY A 83 0.58 -3.50 -1.45
CA GLY A 83 1.68 -3.68 -2.38
C GLY A 83 1.31 -3.28 -3.79
N ILE A 84 2.29 -2.77 -4.54
CA ILE A 84 2.20 -2.51 -5.97
C ILE A 84 3.01 -3.60 -6.67
N GLU A 85 2.33 -4.35 -7.52
CA GLU A 85 2.93 -5.31 -8.43
C GLU A 85 3.32 -4.58 -9.71
N SER A 86 4.57 -4.76 -10.11
CA SER A 86 5.03 -4.19 -11.37
C SER A 86 4.33 -4.86 -12.55
N PRO A 87 4.10 -4.13 -13.65
CA PRO A 87 3.33 -4.64 -14.76
C PRO A 87 4.07 -5.80 -15.42
N GLU A 88 3.46 -6.99 -15.43
CA GLU A 88 3.98 -8.11 -16.20
C GLU A 88 3.92 -7.77 -17.69
N ARG A 89 5.08 -7.70 -18.36
CA ARG A 89 5.13 -7.59 -19.83
C ARG A 89 4.72 -8.93 -20.46
N GLY A 90 3.41 -9.14 -20.60
CA GLY A 90 2.84 -10.18 -21.45
C GLY A 90 2.64 -9.66 -22.88
N PHE A 91 2.94 -10.48 -23.88
CA PHE A 91 2.88 -10.11 -25.31
C PHE A 91 1.48 -9.65 -25.78
N PHE A 92 0.42 -9.93 -25.01
CA PHE A 92 -0.98 -9.64 -25.36
C PHE A 92 -1.81 -8.97 -24.23
N LYS A 93 -1.22 -8.59 -23.10
CA LYS A 93 -1.95 -7.91 -22.00
C LYS A 93 -1.55 -6.43 -21.92
N PRO A 94 -2.48 -5.51 -21.61
CA PRO A 94 -2.12 -4.14 -21.27
C PRO A 94 -1.10 -4.15 -20.13
N ILE A 95 0.07 -3.57 -20.36
CA ILE A 95 1.11 -3.39 -19.35
C ILE A 95 0.56 -2.34 -18.37
N ARG A 96 0.04 -2.78 -17.22
CA ARG A 96 -0.46 -1.92 -16.14
C ARG A 96 -0.07 -2.51 -14.80
N SER A 97 0.34 -1.65 -13.86
CA SER A 97 0.58 -2.08 -12.48
C SER A 97 -0.74 -2.41 -11.81
N HIS A 98 -0.72 -3.37 -10.90
CA HIS A 98 -1.86 -3.70 -10.04
C HIS A 98 -1.43 -3.55 -8.59
N TYR A 99 -2.39 -3.28 -7.71
CA TYR A 99 -2.13 -3.35 -6.28
C TYR A 99 -2.75 -4.60 -5.65
N LYS A 100 -2.11 -5.06 -4.60
CA LYS A 100 -2.49 -6.23 -3.81
C LYS A 100 -2.57 -5.84 -2.34
N ILE A 101 -3.37 -6.60 -1.61
CA ILE A 101 -3.67 -6.36 -0.21
C ILE A 101 -3.55 -7.65 0.59
N LYS A 102 -3.08 -7.51 1.82
CA LYS A 102 -3.03 -8.56 2.84
C LYS A 102 -3.44 -7.94 4.17
N TYR A 103 -4.08 -8.70 5.06
CA TYR A 103 -4.40 -8.20 6.40
C TYR A 103 -4.55 -9.32 7.43
N ASN A 104 -4.44 -8.94 8.69
CA ASN A 104 -4.85 -9.72 9.84
C ASN A 104 -5.71 -8.82 10.74
N ASP A 105 -6.99 -9.16 10.88
CA ASP A 105 -7.94 -8.41 11.73
C ASP A 105 -8.03 -8.97 13.15
N GLY A 106 -7.14 -9.89 13.54
CA GLY A 106 -7.15 -10.57 14.84
C GLY A 106 -8.07 -11.79 14.90
N THR A 107 -9.00 -11.94 13.94
CA THR A 107 -9.87 -13.11 13.79
C THR A 107 -9.55 -13.91 12.53
N THR A 108 -9.20 -13.22 11.45
CA THR A 108 -8.94 -13.74 10.12
C THR A 108 -7.64 -13.15 9.60
N ALA A 109 -6.73 -14.02 9.19
CA ALA A 109 -5.56 -13.66 8.42
C ALA A 109 -5.82 -13.96 6.94
N LYS A 110 -5.96 -12.91 6.12
CA LYS A 110 -6.12 -13.04 4.67
C LYS A 110 -4.79 -12.77 3.99
N ASP A 111 -4.30 -13.77 3.25
CA ASP A 111 -3.08 -13.64 2.45
C ASP A 111 -3.29 -12.73 1.23
N TRP A 112 -2.20 -12.40 0.52
CA TRP A 112 -2.19 -11.48 -0.61
C TRP A 112 -3.28 -11.79 -1.65
N PHE A 113 -4.10 -10.79 -1.97
CA PHE A 113 -5.09 -10.86 -3.04
C PHE A 113 -5.19 -9.53 -3.78
N ARG A 114 -5.64 -9.56 -5.03
CA ARG A 114 -5.99 -8.36 -5.80
C ARG A 114 -7.44 -7.97 -5.47
N PRO A 115 -7.70 -6.72 -5.07
CA PRO A 115 -9.05 -6.28 -4.70
C PRO A 115 -9.97 -6.11 -5.92
N SER A 116 -9.42 -5.74 -7.07
CA SER A 116 -10.12 -5.60 -8.36
C SER A 116 -9.18 -5.91 -9.52
N ASP A 117 -9.75 -6.29 -10.67
CA ASP A 117 -9.04 -6.38 -11.95
C ASP A 117 -8.71 -5.00 -12.53
N ASN A 118 -9.50 -3.97 -12.18
CA ASN A 118 -9.21 -2.58 -12.54
C ASN A 118 -8.38 -1.91 -11.44
N PRO A 119 -7.11 -1.56 -11.69
CA PRO A 119 -6.22 -1.01 -10.67
C PRO A 119 -6.65 0.38 -10.16
N GLY A 120 -7.54 1.09 -10.85
CA GLY A 120 -8.09 2.37 -10.39
C GLY A 120 -9.24 2.25 -9.39
N ASP A 121 -9.80 1.06 -9.19
CA ASP A 121 -10.90 0.88 -8.24
C ASP A 121 -10.38 0.99 -6.79
N PRO A 122 -11.10 1.67 -5.88
CA PRO A 122 -10.72 1.75 -4.48
C PRO A 122 -10.99 0.43 -3.74
N TYR A 123 -10.38 0.29 -2.56
CA TYR A 123 -10.64 -0.83 -1.66
C TYR A 123 -10.83 -0.34 -0.23
N THR A 124 -11.77 -0.95 0.49
CA THR A 124 -11.97 -0.73 1.93
C THR A 124 -11.67 -2.04 2.67
N PHE A 125 -10.78 -1.96 3.67
CA PHE A 125 -10.49 -3.12 4.52
C PHE A 125 -11.74 -3.56 5.30
N PRO A 126 -11.82 -4.84 5.70
CA PRO A 126 -13.01 -5.35 6.36
C PRO A 126 -13.38 -4.59 7.63
N ASN A 127 -14.69 -4.61 7.92
CA ASN A 127 -15.23 -4.01 9.14
C ASN A 127 -14.83 -4.75 10.44
N THR A 128 -13.98 -5.76 10.38
CA THR A 128 -13.39 -6.45 11.53
C THR A 128 -12.10 -5.81 12.01
N MET A 129 -11.47 -4.95 11.20
CA MET A 129 -10.37 -4.10 11.64
C MET A 129 -10.85 -3.13 12.74
N ASN A 130 -9.97 -2.66 13.62
CA ASN A 130 -10.32 -1.72 14.69
C ASN A 130 -10.31 -0.24 14.24
N VAL A 131 -9.92 -0.01 12.99
CA VAL A 131 -9.90 1.27 12.29
C VAL A 131 -10.56 1.14 10.92
N ASP A 132 -10.96 2.27 10.34
CA ASP A 132 -11.42 2.33 8.96
C ASP A 132 -10.24 2.65 8.05
N ILE A 133 -9.88 1.70 7.18
CA ILE A 133 -8.76 1.84 6.24
C ILE A 133 -9.32 1.79 4.81
N VAL A 134 -9.07 2.86 4.07
CA VAL A 134 -9.50 3.01 2.67
C VAL A 134 -8.28 3.25 1.81
N VAL A 135 -8.16 2.45 0.76
CA VAL A 135 -7.19 2.63 -0.33
C VAL A 135 -7.94 3.29 -1.49
N THR A 136 -7.50 4.48 -1.86
CA THR A 136 -7.87 5.12 -3.13
C THR A 136 -6.71 5.00 -4.09
N SER A 137 -7.03 4.90 -5.38
CA SER A 137 -6.05 4.61 -6.42
C SER A 137 -6.19 5.59 -7.57
N HIS A 138 -5.05 6.10 -8.02
CA HIS A 138 -4.92 6.83 -9.27
C HIS A 138 -4.00 6.03 -10.20
N SER A 139 -4.61 5.40 -11.20
CA SER A 139 -3.93 4.51 -12.15
C SER A 139 -3.87 5.13 -13.54
N ALA A 140 -2.66 5.20 -14.10
CA ALA A 140 -2.41 5.49 -15.51
C ALA A 140 -1.73 4.28 -16.18
N LYS A 141 -1.23 4.46 -17.40
CA LYS A 141 -0.68 3.36 -18.21
C LYS A 141 0.45 2.61 -17.50
N ASP A 142 1.45 3.34 -17.03
CA ASP A 142 2.67 2.88 -16.39
C ASP A 142 2.81 3.38 -14.95
N GLN A 143 1.82 4.14 -14.47
CA GLN A 143 1.83 4.77 -13.16
C GLN A 143 0.71 4.24 -12.27
N LEU A 144 1.01 4.12 -10.98
CA LEU A 144 0.03 3.75 -9.97
C LEU A 144 0.36 4.43 -8.65
N GLU A 145 -0.51 5.35 -8.25
CA GLU A 145 -0.41 6.11 -7.01
C GLU A 145 -1.53 5.63 -6.08
N LEU A 146 -1.17 5.22 -4.87
CA LEU A 146 -2.12 4.76 -3.86
C LEU A 146 -2.11 5.74 -2.69
N GLU A 147 -3.30 6.18 -2.29
CA GLU A 147 -3.50 6.92 -1.04
C GLU A 147 -4.29 6.03 -0.06
N ILE A 148 -3.67 5.77 1.08
CA ILE A 148 -4.18 4.91 2.14
C ILE A 148 -4.56 5.80 3.31
N THR A 149 -5.85 6.01 3.51
CA THR A 149 -6.37 6.80 4.64
C THR A 149 -6.83 5.88 5.75
N ILE A 150 -6.39 6.17 6.98
CA ILE A 150 -6.74 5.45 8.20
C ILE A 150 -7.51 6.40 9.12
N ARG A 151 -8.68 5.98 9.62
CA ARG A 151 -9.51 6.78 10.53
C ARG A 151 -9.95 5.94 11.72
N ASP A 152 -10.14 6.61 12.85
CA ASP A 152 -10.86 6.00 13.96
C ASP A 152 -12.25 5.61 13.47
N ARG A 153 -12.72 4.45 13.91
CA ARG A 153 -14.15 4.19 13.82
C ARG A 153 -14.88 5.07 14.79
N ASN A 154 -15.95 5.71 14.31
CA ASN A 154 -16.94 6.25 15.22
C ASN A 154 -17.40 5.12 16.15
N PRO A 155 -17.57 5.38 17.46
CA PRO A 155 -18.17 4.39 18.34
C PRO A 155 -19.52 3.97 17.75
N PRO A 156 -19.90 2.68 17.83
CA PRO A 156 -21.25 2.29 17.47
C PRO A 156 -22.19 3.20 18.25
N GLU A 157 -23.07 3.91 17.53
CA GLU A 157 -24.09 4.76 18.15
C GLU A 157 -24.72 3.96 19.29
N LEU A 158 -24.58 4.47 20.51
CA LEU A 158 -25.36 4.01 21.65
C LEU A 158 -26.83 4.09 21.20
N LYS A 159 -27.40 2.93 20.85
CA LYS A 159 -28.85 2.82 20.66
C LYS A 159 -29.46 3.29 21.97
N GLN A 160 -30.09 4.47 21.91
CA GLN A 160 -30.95 4.99 22.97
C GLN A 160 -32.14 4.06 23.18
#